data_AF-A0A9W7TYF7-F1
#
_entry.id   AF-A0A9W7TYF7-F1
#
_cell.length_a   1.000
_cell.length_b   1.000
_cell.length_c   1.000
_cell.angle_alpha   90.00
_cell.angle_beta   90.00
_cell.angle_gamma   90.00
#
_symmetry.space_group_name_H-M   'P 1'
#
loop_
_entity.id
_entity.type
_entity.pdbx_description
1 polymer ?
#
loop_
_entity_poly.entity_id
_entity_poly.type
_entity_poly.pdbx_seq_one_letter_code
_entity_poly.pdbx_strand_id
1 'polypeptide(L)'
;MAESPTPTAESLHALLDRYLRCPAEPLRAELEQALRAWQTGWIHARAGEHAPPPGPSAAAPASRAPSKPKFPIAAADLAVLERMADGWAPTAAEVPRWVWFENRELVTMEPNPAGSGPEVMRLAPAGWAALGRRPG
;
A
#
# COMPACT_ATOMS: atom_id res chain seq x y z
N MET A 1 -20.02 -8.52 24.49
CA MET A 1 -20.45 -8.17 23.12
C MET A 1 -20.53 -9.48 22.36
N ALA A 2 -21.71 -9.88 21.88
CA ALA A 2 -21.89 -11.17 21.23
C ALA A 2 -21.18 -11.15 19.87
N GLU A 3 -20.22 -12.06 19.69
CA GLU A 3 -19.57 -12.31 18.41
C GLU A 3 -20.64 -12.92 17.49
N SER A 4 -21.15 -12.14 16.54
CA SER A 4 -22.09 -12.66 15.54
C SER A 4 -21.34 -13.72 14.71
N PRO A 5 -21.87 -14.95 14.58
CA PRO A 5 -21.20 -16.00 13.83
C PRO A 5 -21.01 -15.57 12.38
N THR A 6 -19.81 -15.75 11.85
CA THR A 6 -19.52 -15.50 10.42
C THR A 6 -20.46 -16.37 9.57
N PRO A 7 -21.20 -15.79 8.60
CA PRO A 7 -22.09 -16.56 7.76
C PRO A 7 -21.29 -17.60 6.96
N THR A 8 -21.88 -18.78 6.73
CA THR A 8 -21.27 -19.84 5.92
C THR A 8 -21.60 -19.65 4.44
N ALA A 9 -20.84 -20.28 3.54
CA ALA A 9 -21.13 -20.24 2.10
C ALA A 9 -22.53 -20.79 1.77
N GLU A 10 -23.00 -21.81 2.49
CA GLU A 10 -24.35 -22.37 2.34
C GLU A 10 -25.44 -21.36 2.71
N SER A 11 -25.24 -20.60 3.80
CA SER A 11 -26.19 -19.56 4.22
C SER A 11 -26.27 -18.39 3.22
N LEU A 12 -25.15 -18.02 2.59
CA LEU A 12 -25.12 -17.00 1.54
C LEU A 12 -25.83 -17.46 0.27
N HIS A 13 -25.62 -18.71 -0.14
CA HIS A 13 -26.33 -19.28 -1.29
C HIS A 13 -27.85 -19.30 -1.06
N ALA A 14 -28.29 -19.67 0.14
CA ALA A 14 -29.72 -19.65 0.48
C ALA A 14 -30.33 -18.24 0.43
N LEU A 15 -29.62 -17.21 0.91
CA LEU A 15 -30.06 -15.81 0.84
C LEU A 15 -30.13 -15.31 -0.61
N LEU A 16 -29.12 -15.63 -1.42
CA LEU A 16 -29.09 -15.28 -2.85
C LEU A 16 -30.24 -15.95 -3.60
N ASP A 17 -30.46 -17.23 -3.40
CA ASP A 17 -31.55 -17.98 -4.04
C ASP A 17 -32.92 -17.38 -3.68
N ARG A 18 -33.14 -17.07 -2.39
CA ARG A 18 -34.36 -16.41 -1.94
C ARG A 18 -34.55 -15.03 -2.60
N TYR A 19 -33.47 -14.26 -2.76
CA TYR A 19 -33.51 -12.95 -3.41
C TYR A 19 -33.84 -13.06 -4.90
N LEU A 20 -33.27 -14.05 -5.59
CA LEU A 20 -33.55 -14.30 -7.01
C LEU A 20 -35.00 -14.74 -7.26
N ARG A 21 -35.62 -15.45 -6.30
CA ARG A 21 -37.04 -15.83 -6.39
C ARG A 21 -38.00 -14.68 -6.07
N CYS A 22 -37.65 -13.83 -5.13
CA CYS A 22 -38.49 -12.71 -4.70
C CYS A 22 -37.61 -11.52 -4.30
N PRO A 23 -37.31 -10.62 -5.26
CA PRO A 23 -36.43 -9.49 -5.00
C PRO A 23 -37.17 -8.45 -4.15
N ALA A 24 -36.88 -8.45 -2.85
CA ALA A 24 -37.41 -7.50 -1.89
C ALA A 24 -36.27 -6.74 -1.21
N GLU A 25 -36.45 -5.43 -0.99
CA GLU A 25 -35.47 -4.57 -0.32
C GLU A 25 -34.98 -5.07 1.05
N PRO A 26 -35.83 -5.58 1.98
CA PRO A 26 -35.31 -6.12 3.24
C PRO A 26 -34.37 -7.31 3.04
N LEU A 27 -34.63 -8.15 2.03
CA LEU A 27 -33.82 -9.32 1.71
C LEU A 27 -32.50 -8.94 1.03
N ARG A 28 -32.52 -7.87 0.23
CA ARG A 28 -31.31 -7.27 -0.32
C ARG A 28 -30.38 -6.75 0.78
N ALA A 29 -30.94 -6.01 1.75
CA ALA A 29 -30.17 -5.49 2.88
C ALA A 29 -29.53 -6.62 3.71
N GLU A 30 -30.28 -7.70 3.95
CA GLU A 30 -29.81 -8.89 4.65
C GLU A 30 -28.67 -9.61 3.88
N LEU A 31 -28.82 -9.75 2.55
CA LEU A 31 -27.77 -10.33 1.69
C LEU A 31 -26.51 -9.46 1.67
N GLU A 32 -26.63 -8.14 1.54
CA GLU A 32 -25.50 -7.21 1.58
C GLU A 32 -24.77 -7.24 2.92
N GLN A 33 -25.51 -7.33 4.03
CA GLN A 33 -24.93 -7.45 5.37
C GLN A 33 -24.18 -8.77 5.54
N ALA A 34 -24.78 -9.88 5.11
CA ALA A 34 -24.15 -11.20 5.18
C ALA A 34 -22.88 -11.28 4.33
N LEU A 35 -22.88 -10.68 3.13
CA LEU A 35 -21.68 -10.62 2.27
C LEU A 35 -20.54 -9.83 2.91
N ARG A 36 -20.83 -8.67 3.52
CA ARG A 36 -19.80 -7.88 4.22
C ARG A 36 -19.21 -8.64 5.40
N ALA A 37 -20.04 -9.33 6.19
CA ALA A 37 -19.59 -10.15 7.30
C ALA A 37 -18.72 -11.32 6.83
N TRP A 38 -19.12 -12.00 5.75
CA TRP A 38 -18.32 -13.07 5.14
C TRP A 38 -16.97 -12.57 4.63
N GLN A 39 -16.95 -11.45 3.90
CA GLN A 39 -15.72 -10.83 3.39
C GLN A 39 -14.79 -10.45 4.55
N THR A 40 -15.33 -9.86 5.60
CA THR A 40 -14.58 -9.48 6.80
C THR A 40 -13.95 -10.71 7.47
N GLY A 41 -14.73 -11.78 7.66
CA GLY A 41 -14.23 -13.05 8.19
C GLY A 41 -13.17 -13.70 7.29
N TRP A 42 -13.37 -13.67 5.97
CA TRP A 42 -12.42 -14.18 4.99
C TRP A 42 -11.10 -13.40 5.01
N ILE A 43 -11.16 -12.07 5.11
CA ILE A 43 -9.99 -11.21 5.24
C ILE A 43 -9.27 -11.51 6.55
N HIS A 44 -9.96 -11.57 7.70
CA HIS A 44 -9.32 -11.88 8.97
C HIS A 44 -8.68 -13.27 9.00
N ALA A 45 -9.35 -14.28 8.43
CA ALA A 45 -8.82 -15.64 8.36
C ALA A 45 -7.54 -15.75 7.50
N ARG A 46 -7.38 -14.86 6.51
CA ARG A 46 -6.23 -14.83 5.59
C ARG A 46 -5.24 -13.70 5.87
N ALA A 47 -5.58 -12.78 6.76
CA ALA A 47 -4.71 -11.72 7.24
C ALA A 47 -3.58 -12.39 8.02
N GLY A 48 -2.46 -12.64 7.34
CA GLY A 48 -1.34 -13.37 7.90
C GLY A 48 -0.86 -14.55 7.04
N GLU A 49 -1.70 -15.14 6.19
CA GLU A 49 -1.28 -16.26 5.31
C GLU A 49 -0.18 -15.84 4.32
N HIS A 50 -0.15 -14.56 3.97
CA HIS A 50 0.92 -13.94 3.16
C HIS A 50 1.75 -12.93 3.95
N ALA A 51 1.57 -12.84 5.26
CA ALA A 51 2.49 -12.05 6.06
C ALA A 51 3.84 -12.75 6.04
N PRO A 52 4.93 -12.08 5.61
CA PRO A 52 6.25 -12.63 5.79
C PRO A 52 6.41 -12.99 7.28
N PRO A 53 7.05 -14.13 7.62
CA PRO A 53 7.22 -14.52 9.02
C PRO A 53 7.81 -13.34 9.79
N PRO A 54 7.39 -13.10 11.04
CA PRO A 54 7.96 -12.03 11.83
C PRO A 54 9.47 -12.28 11.88
N GLY A 55 10.20 -11.44 11.14
CA GLY A 55 11.64 -11.43 11.17
C GLY A 55 12.08 -11.21 12.61
N PRO A 56 13.27 -11.71 13.01
CA PRO A 56 13.76 -11.51 14.36
C PRO A 56 13.65 -10.04 14.74
N SER A 57 12.99 -9.82 15.88
CA SER A 57 12.85 -8.53 16.55
C SER A 57 14.12 -7.71 16.40
N ALA A 58 13.96 -6.44 16.01
CA ALA A 58 15.03 -5.52 15.66
C ALA A 58 16.07 -5.40 16.78
N ALA A 59 17.05 -6.30 16.78
CA ALA A 59 18.37 -5.99 17.25
C ALA A 59 18.98 -5.02 16.24
N ALA A 60 19.47 -3.90 16.77
CA ALA A 60 20.26 -2.82 16.18
C ALA A 60 20.68 -2.98 14.70
N PRO A 61 20.60 -1.92 13.88
CA PRO A 61 20.83 -2.00 12.44
C PRO A 61 22.29 -2.38 12.16
N ALA A 62 22.54 -3.67 11.99
CA ALA A 62 23.74 -4.15 11.33
C ALA A 62 23.70 -3.59 9.92
N SER A 63 24.63 -2.68 9.63
CA SER A 63 24.86 -2.05 8.34
C SER A 63 25.00 -3.11 7.24
N ARG A 64 23.87 -3.55 6.68
CA ARG A 64 23.86 -4.23 5.39
C ARG A 64 23.99 -3.12 4.36
N ALA A 65 25.13 -3.11 3.68
CA ALA A 65 25.39 -2.18 2.59
C ALA A 65 24.15 -2.12 1.68
N PRO A 66 23.69 -0.92 1.29
CA PRO A 66 22.48 -0.77 0.51
C PRO A 66 22.64 -1.58 -0.77
N SER A 67 21.75 -2.56 -0.94
CA SER A 67 21.70 -3.36 -2.16
C SER A 67 21.61 -2.40 -3.32
N LYS A 68 22.62 -2.42 -4.20
CA LYS A 68 22.59 -1.63 -5.45
C LYS A 68 21.24 -1.85 -6.13
N PRO A 69 20.63 -0.78 -6.69
CA PRO A 69 19.36 -0.90 -7.38
C PRO A 69 19.46 -2.01 -8.42
N LYS A 70 18.43 -2.87 -8.48
CA LYS A 70 18.38 -4.04 -9.38
C LYS A 70 18.39 -3.65 -10.88
N PHE A 71 18.40 -2.37 -11.18
CA PHE A 71 18.35 -1.79 -12.52
C PHE A 71 19.34 -0.62 -12.61
N PRO A 72 19.90 -0.36 -13.81
CA PRO A 72 20.77 0.79 -14.03
C PRO A 72 19.95 2.10 -13.93
N ILE A 73 20.50 3.08 -13.22
CA ILE A 73 19.94 4.44 -13.11
C ILE A 73 20.86 5.37 -13.89
N ALA A 74 20.30 6.22 -14.75
CA ALA A 74 21.09 7.19 -15.50
C ALA A 74 21.66 8.26 -14.55
N ALA A 75 22.80 8.84 -14.91
CA ALA A 75 23.45 9.87 -14.09
C ALA A 75 22.54 11.09 -13.85
N ALA A 76 21.74 11.48 -14.84
CA ALA A 76 20.76 12.57 -14.71
C ALA A 76 19.66 12.25 -13.70
N ASP A 77 19.22 11.00 -13.64
CA ASP A 77 18.19 10.54 -12.71
C ASP A 77 18.76 10.45 -11.28
N LEU A 78 20.02 10.03 -11.13
CA LEU A 78 20.72 10.08 -9.84
C LEU A 78 20.85 11.52 -9.31
N ALA A 79 21.18 12.48 -10.17
CA ALA A 79 21.29 13.89 -9.78
C ALA A 79 19.95 14.46 -9.26
N VAL A 80 18.81 14.01 -9.81
CA VAL A 80 17.49 14.37 -9.29
C VAL A 80 17.31 13.81 -7.87
N LEU A 81 17.62 12.53 -7.66
CA LEU A 81 17.52 11.90 -6.35
C LEU A 81 18.47 12.54 -5.32
N GLU A 82 19.70 12.90 -5.72
CA GLU A 82 20.66 13.61 -4.86
C GLU A 82 20.11 14.95 -4.39
N ARG A 83 19.55 15.76 -5.31
CA ARG A 83 18.91 17.03 -4.94
C ARG A 83 17.75 16.83 -3.97
N MET A 84 16.97 15.78 -4.14
CA MET A 84 15.89 15.44 -3.20
C MET A 84 16.44 15.04 -1.83
N ALA A 85 17.53 14.29 -1.79
CA ALA A 85 18.22 13.92 -0.56
C ALA A 85 18.78 15.14 0.19
N ASP A 86 19.14 16.19 -0.54
CA ASP A 86 19.61 17.47 0.04
C ASP A 86 18.45 18.39 0.49
N GLY A 87 17.20 17.92 0.42
CA GLY A 87 16.03 18.60 0.99
C GLY A 87 15.06 19.24 -0.01
N TRP A 88 15.33 19.12 -1.31
CA TRP A 88 14.38 19.56 -2.34
C TRP A 88 13.17 18.62 -2.39
N ALA A 89 11.95 19.15 -2.29
CA ALA A 89 10.70 18.39 -2.35
C ALA A 89 9.89 18.78 -3.60
N PRO A 90 10.30 18.29 -4.80
CA PRO A 90 9.67 18.67 -6.06
C PRO A 90 8.25 18.14 -6.18
N THR A 91 7.45 18.81 -6.99
CA THR A 91 6.15 18.33 -7.46
C THR A 91 6.29 17.51 -8.75
N ALA A 92 5.25 16.76 -9.12
CA ALA A 92 5.21 16.02 -10.38
C ALA A 92 5.41 16.89 -11.64
N ALA A 93 5.14 18.20 -11.55
CA ALA A 93 5.36 19.14 -12.65
C ALA A 93 6.85 19.51 -12.83
N GLU A 94 7.65 19.46 -11.76
CA GLU A 94 9.07 19.85 -11.78
C GLU A 94 9.99 18.72 -12.26
N VAL A 95 9.53 17.47 -12.21
CA VAL A 95 10.29 16.29 -12.65
C VAL A 95 9.55 15.61 -13.81
N PRO A 96 9.95 15.87 -15.07
CA PRO A 96 9.24 15.37 -16.26
C PRO A 96 9.09 13.85 -16.33
N ARG A 97 9.98 13.10 -15.66
CA ARG A 97 9.99 11.63 -15.63
C ARG A 97 9.58 11.06 -14.26
N TRP A 98 8.84 11.80 -13.45
CA TRP A 98 8.46 11.38 -12.09
C TRP A 98 7.84 9.96 -12.03
N VAL A 99 6.97 9.61 -12.99
CA VAL A 99 6.35 8.28 -13.11
C VAL A 99 7.39 7.15 -13.22
N TRP A 100 8.54 7.41 -13.83
CA TRP A 100 9.61 6.41 -13.93
C TRP A 100 10.22 6.08 -12.56
N PHE A 101 10.37 7.09 -11.70
CA PHE A 101 10.89 6.94 -10.34
C PHE A 101 9.87 6.25 -9.44
N GLU A 102 8.60 6.63 -9.53
CA GLU A 102 7.51 6.04 -8.75
C GLU A 102 7.30 4.56 -9.09
N ASN A 103 7.23 4.21 -10.38
CA ASN A 103 7.12 2.80 -10.82
C ASN A 103 8.29 1.91 -10.38
N ARG A 104 9.41 2.51 -9.97
CA ARG A 104 10.60 1.84 -9.46
C ARG A 104 10.75 1.96 -7.95
N GLU A 105 9.73 2.49 -7.29
CA GLU A 105 9.65 2.69 -5.84
C GLU A 105 10.82 3.55 -5.31
N LEU A 106 11.39 4.43 -6.15
CA LEU A 106 12.48 5.33 -5.78
C LEU A 106 11.94 6.57 -5.07
N VAL A 107 10.72 6.98 -5.42
CA VAL A 107 10.02 8.12 -4.83
C VAL A 107 8.58 7.72 -4.51
N THR A 108 7.97 8.44 -3.57
CA THR A 108 6.55 8.38 -3.25
C THR A 108 5.95 9.78 -3.36
N MET A 109 4.69 9.85 -3.78
CA MET A 109 3.90 11.08 -3.73
C MET A 109 3.31 11.22 -2.32
N GLU A 110 3.53 12.36 -1.69
CA GLU A 110 2.98 12.68 -0.38
C GLU A 110 2.14 13.96 -0.46
N PRO A 111 1.10 14.08 0.37
CA PRO A 111 0.36 15.32 0.52
C PRO A 111 1.30 16.47 0.85
N ASN A 112 1.02 17.65 0.29
CA ASN A 112 1.81 18.83 0.59
C ASN A 112 1.76 19.14 2.11
N PRO A 113 2.90 19.26 2.81
CA PRO A 113 2.92 19.54 4.24
C PRO A 113 2.29 20.90 4.62
N ALA A 114 2.17 21.83 3.67
CA ALA A 114 1.46 23.09 3.87
C ALA A 114 -0.08 22.92 3.93
N GLY A 115 -0.60 21.71 3.73
CA GLY A 115 -2.03 21.39 3.79
C GLY A 115 -2.85 21.83 2.56
N SER A 116 -2.23 22.53 1.62
CA SER A 116 -2.84 22.95 0.35
C SER A 116 -1.78 23.00 -0.75
N GLY A 117 -2.18 22.68 -1.98
CA GLY A 117 -1.30 22.66 -3.15
C GLY A 117 -1.00 21.25 -3.69
N PRO A 118 -0.18 21.16 -4.75
CA PRO A 118 0.17 19.90 -5.38
C PRO A 118 0.96 19.01 -4.43
N GLU A 119 0.76 17.70 -4.58
CA GLU A 119 1.54 16.67 -3.91
C GLU A 119 3.03 16.82 -4.23
N VAL A 120 3.85 16.49 -3.23
CA VAL A 120 5.30 16.58 -3.31
C VAL A 120 5.90 15.18 -3.33
N MET A 121 6.96 15.01 -4.11
CA MET A 121 7.72 13.78 -4.14
C MET A 121 8.68 13.72 -2.96
N ARG A 122 8.73 12.57 -2.30
CA ARG A 122 9.71 12.23 -1.28
C ARG A 122 10.50 11.00 -1.70
N LEU A 123 11.74 10.91 -1.23
CA LEU A 123 12.55 9.72 -1.46
C LEU A 123 11.98 8.55 -0.66
N ALA A 124 11.67 7.48 -1.37
CA ALA A 124 11.29 6.21 -0.78
C ALA A 124 12.55 5.45 -0.28
N PRO A 125 12.41 4.38 0.52
CA PRO A 125 13.55 3.62 1.01
C PRO A 125 14.50 3.12 -0.09
N ALA A 126 13.98 2.73 -1.27
CA ALA A 126 14.81 2.30 -2.38
C ALA A 126 15.55 3.47 -3.06
N GLY A 127 14.98 4.69 -3.07
CA GLY A 127 15.65 5.91 -3.52
C GLY A 127 16.85 6.27 -2.65
N TRP A 128 16.69 6.21 -1.32
CA TRP A 128 17.80 6.39 -0.38
C TRP A 128 18.89 5.34 -0.56
N ALA A 129 18.50 4.07 -0.71
CA ALA A 129 19.43 2.97 -0.96
C ALA A 129 20.19 3.15 -2.29
N ALA A 130 19.53 3.63 -3.34
CA ALA A 130 20.16 3.91 -4.64
C ALA A 130 21.27 4.97 -4.54
N LEU A 131 21.14 5.94 -3.63
CA LEU A 131 22.15 6.95 -3.33
C LEU A 131 23.22 6.49 -2.34
N GLY A 132 23.07 5.31 -1.73
CA GLY A 132 23.92 4.87 -0.63
C GLY A 132 23.78 5.71 0.64
N ARG A 133 22.70 6.49 0.76
CA ARG A 133 22.40 7.38 1.90
C ARG A 133 21.29 6.79 2.78
N ARG A 134 21.11 7.36 3.97
CA ARG A 134 19.98 7.07 4.86
C ARG A 134 19.12 8.33 4.99
N PRO A 135 17.79 8.19 5.19
CA PRO A 135 16.95 9.34 5.53
C PRO A 135 17.52 10.00 6.80
N GLY A 136 17.73 11.31 6.72
CA GLY A 136 18.23 12.15 7.81
C GLY A 136 17.12 12.69 8.71
#